data_AF-A0A1Y0M596-F1
#
_entry.id   AF-A0A1Y0M596-F1
#
_cell.length_a   1.000
_cell.length_b   1.000
_cell.length_c   1.000
_cell.angle_alpha   90.00
_cell.angle_beta   90.00
_cell.angle_gamma   90.00
#
_symmetry.space_group_name_H-M   'P 1'
#
loop_
_entity.id
_entity.type
_entity.pdbx_description
1 polymer ?
#
loop_
_entity_poly.entity_id
_entity_poly.type
_entity_poly.pdbx_seq_one_letter_code
_entity_poly.pdbx_strand_id
1 'polypeptide(L)'
;MLVKRIFYYLVGLSLGSIAVYFFWQKKNASFDYGMDARTLKTIRIKERIFSDEAKRAMLQYDIDTLKISTILYKGDVDFSKSNQRIKPCPEYYITGNGDLKSVSLYVKRCDSIATIEKVIVE
;
A
#
# COMPACT_ATOMS: atom_id res chain seq x y z
N MET A 1 22.21 40.99 10.56
CA MET A 1 21.56 40.79 9.23
C MET A 1 20.97 39.39 9.05
N LEU A 2 21.67 38.31 9.45
CA LEU A 2 21.19 36.93 9.27
C LEU A 2 19.84 36.64 9.94
N VAL A 3 19.64 37.09 11.18
CA VAL A 3 18.40 36.88 11.95
C VAL A 3 17.17 37.44 11.23
N LYS A 4 17.28 38.64 10.65
CA LYS A 4 16.19 39.25 9.88
C LYS A 4 15.85 38.42 8.64
N ARG A 5 16.85 37.89 7.93
CA ARG A 5 16.64 37.02 6.75
C ARG A 5 15.94 35.71 7.13
N ILE A 6 16.39 35.06 8.20
CA ILE A 6 15.77 33.83 8.70
C ILE A 6 14.32 34.11 9.13
N PHE A 7 14.07 35.22 9.83
CA PHE A 7 12.73 35.60 10.25
C PHE A 7 11.78 35.78 9.06
N TYR A 8 12.16 36.59 8.05
CA TYR A 8 11.33 36.78 6.87
C TYR A 8 11.08 35.47 6.09
N TYR A 9 12.09 34.60 6.00
CA TYR A 9 11.95 33.28 5.39
C TYR A 9 10.95 32.40 6.15
N LEU A 10 11.06 32.33 7.49
CA LEU A 10 10.18 31.51 8.32
C LEU A 10 8.73 32.01 8.30
N VAL A 11 8.50 33.33 8.24
CA VAL A 11 7.17 33.91 8.08
C VAL A 11 6.57 33.54 6.71
N GLY A 12 7.35 33.65 5.63
CA GLY A 12 6.90 33.22 4.31
C GLY A 12 6.60 31.72 4.25
N LEU A 13 7.48 30.91 4.84
CA LEU A 13 7.32 29.46 4.92
C LEU A 13 6.08 29.07 5.70
N SER A 14 5.82 29.69 6.85
CA SER A 14 4.66 29.37 7.69
C SER A 14 3.35 29.73 7.00
N LEU A 15 3.25 30.91 6.37
CA LEU A 15 2.10 31.30 5.58
C LEU A 15 1.87 30.33 4.39
N GLY A 16 2.95 29.95 3.70
CA GLY A 16 2.90 28.96 2.63
C GLY A 16 2.42 27.59 3.12
N SER A 17 2.94 27.11 4.26
CA SER A 17 2.53 25.84 4.86
C SER A 17 1.05 25.83 5.24
N ILE A 18 0.52 26.93 5.80
CA ILE A 18 -0.90 27.05 6.13
C ILE A 18 -1.76 26.96 4.87
N ALA A 19 -1.40 27.70 3.81
CA ALA A 19 -2.13 27.65 2.55
C ALA A 19 -2.16 26.22 1.97
N VAL A 20 -0.99 25.58 1.89
CA VAL A 20 -0.85 24.20 1.39
C VAL A 20 -1.67 23.20 2.22
N TYR A 21 -1.68 23.34 3.54
CA TYR A 21 -2.47 22.49 4.44
C TYR A 21 -3.97 22.52 4.07
N PHE A 22 -4.56 23.71 3.88
CA PHE A 22 -5.97 23.83 3.49
C PHE A 22 -6.26 23.24 2.11
N PHE A 23 -5.36 23.39 1.14
CA PHE A 23 -5.53 22.77 -0.18
C PHE A 23 -5.49 21.25 -0.13
N TRP A 24 -4.63 20.65 0.70
CA TRP A 24 -4.55 19.19 0.82
C TRP A 24 -5.74 18.57 1.55
N GLN A 25 -6.28 19.25 2.56
CA GLN A 25 -7.49 18.79 3.26
C GLN A 25 -8.66 18.57 2.29
N LYS A 26 -8.83 19.46 1.29
CA LYS A 26 -9.89 19.32 0.28
C LYS A 26 -9.62 18.25 -0.78
N LYS A 27 -8.39 17.73 -0.88
CA LYS A 27 -7.96 16.80 -1.93
C LYS A 27 -7.77 15.35 -1.46
N ASN A 28 -8.05 15.03 -0.19
CA ASN A 28 -7.77 13.71 0.39
C ASN A 28 -6.36 13.19 0.04
N ALA A 29 -5.37 14.09 0.10
CA ALA A 29 -4.02 13.77 -0.34
C ALA A 29 -3.37 12.72 0.58
N SER A 30 -2.83 11.67 -0.02
CA SER A 30 -2.12 10.58 0.67
C SER A 30 -0.70 10.46 0.12
N PHE A 31 0.28 10.44 1.02
CA PHE A 31 1.71 10.49 0.72
C PHE A 31 2.38 9.13 0.88
N ASP A 32 2.07 8.20 -0.03
CA ASP A 32 2.65 6.85 -0.04
C ASP A 32 4.00 6.84 -0.79
N TYR A 33 5.01 7.51 -0.21
CA TYR A 33 6.33 7.64 -0.83
C TYR A 33 7.22 6.40 -0.68
N GLY A 34 7.03 5.62 0.40
CA GLY A 34 7.77 4.38 0.64
C GLY A 34 7.49 3.32 -0.44
N MET A 35 8.46 2.43 -0.69
CA MET A 35 8.35 1.40 -1.72
C MET A 35 7.16 0.46 -1.47
N ASP A 36 6.98 0.01 -0.22
CA ASP A 36 5.86 -0.84 0.18
C ASP A 36 4.54 -0.08 0.07
N ALA A 37 4.46 1.09 0.72
CA ALA A 37 3.26 1.93 0.70
C ALA A 37 2.78 2.23 -0.73
N ARG A 38 3.71 2.54 -1.64
CA ARG A 38 3.41 2.76 -3.06
C ARG A 38 2.88 1.48 -3.71
N THR A 39 3.56 0.36 -3.53
CA THR A 39 3.16 -0.92 -4.12
C THR A 39 1.78 -1.36 -3.63
N LEU A 40 1.59 -1.36 -2.32
CA LEU A 40 0.33 -1.66 -1.66
C LEU A 40 -0.79 -0.72 -2.12
N LYS A 41 -0.55 0.58 -2.22
CA LYS A 41 -1.53 1.53 -2.77
C LYS A 41 -1.95 1.15 -4.19
N THR A 42 -1.00 0.82 -5.07
CA THR A 42 -1.32 0.46 -6.47
C THR A 42 -2.15 -0.82 -6.57
N ILE A 43 -2.03 -1.72 -5.60
CA ILE A 43 -2.86 -2.93 -5.51
C ILE A 43 -4.25 -2.58 -4.96
N ARG A 44 -4.33 -1.76 -3.90
CA ARG A 44 -5.61 -1.38 -3.25
C ARG A 44 -6.57 -0.62 -4.16
N ILE A 45 -6.05 0.24 -5.04
CA ILE A 45 -6.90 1.08 -5.91
C ILE A 45 -7.47 0.31 -7.12
N LYS A 46 -6.98 -0.91 -7.37
CA LYS A 46 -7.45 -1.76 -8.47
C LYS A 46 -8.61 -2.64 -8.01
N GLU A 47 -9.40 -3.10 -8.97
CA GLU A 47 -10.46 -4.06 -8.68
C GLU A 47 -9.85 -5.38 -8.19
N ARG A 48 -10.35 -5.88 -7.05
CA ARG A 48 -9.80 -7.06 -6.38
C ARG A 48 -10.53 -8.31 -6.84
N ILE A 49 -9.77 -9.29 -7.32
CA ILE A 49 -10.27 -10.59 -7.75
C ILE A 49 -9.56 -11.67 -6.93
N PHE A 50 -10.29 -12.71 -6.53
CA PHE A 50 -9.75 -13.84 -5.79
C PHE A 50 -9.78 -15.08 -6.67
N SER A 51 -8.63 -15.76 -6.79
CA SER A 51 -8.58 -17.09 -7.42
C SER A 51 -9.38 -18.11 -6.59
N ASP A 52 -9.75 -19.24 -7.20
CA ASP A 52 -10.44 -20.30 -6.46
C ASP A 52 -9.54 -20.95 -5.40
N GLU A 53 -8.22 -20.99 -5.62
CA GLU A 53 -7.24 -21.43 -4.63
C GLU A 53 -7.22 -20.49 -3.41
N ALA A 54 -7.17 -19.18 -3.65
CA ALA A 54 -7.22 -18.17 -2.59
C ALA A 54 -8.53 -18.26 -1.81
N LYS A 55 -9.68 -18.40 -2.47
CA LYS A 55 -10.98 -18.56 -1.79
C LYS A 55 -11.02 -19.81 -0.91
N ARG A 56 -10.46 -20.93 -1.36
CA ARG A 56 -10.38 -22.16 -0.55
C ARG A 56 -9.50 -21.96 0.69
N ALA A 57 -8.32 -21.36 0.53
CA ALA A 57 -7.44 -21.06 1.66
C ALA A 57 -8.09 -20.07 2.64
N MET A 58 -8.80 -19.06 2.13
CA MET A 58 -9.55 -18.12 2.97
C MET A 58 -10.61 -18.82 3.83
N LEU A 59 -11.37 -19.76 3.24
CA LEU A 59 -12.37 -20.55 3.97
C LEU A 59 -11.72 -21.51 4.98
N GLN A 60 -10.59 -22.12 4.62
CA GLN A 60 -9.88 -23.08 5.48
C GLN A 60 -9.26 -22.43 6.72
N TYR A 61 -8.69 -21.23 6.57
CA TYR A 61 -7.97 -20.53 7.64
C TYR A 61 -8.76 -19.38 8.28
N ASP A 62 -10.07 -19.30 8.00
CA ASP A 62 -10.96 -18.23 8.50
C ASP A 62 -10.40 -16.82 8.21
N ILE A 63 -9.90 -16.62 6.99
CA ILE A 63 -9.37 -15.35 6.53
C ILE A 63 -10.45 -14.59 5.77
N ASP A 64 -11.00 -13.58 6.41
CA ASP A 64 -11.95 -12.68 5.78
C ASP A 64 -11.25 -11.59 4.94
N THR A 65 -12.02 -11.00 4.02
CA THR A 65 -11.68 -9.85 3.19
C THR A 65 -11.18 -8.64 3.99
N LEU A 66 -11.63 -8.47 5.25
CA LEU A 66 -11.14 -7.43 6.16
C LEU A 66 -9.68 -7.66 6.59
N LYS A 67 -9.29 -8.91 6.89
CA LYS A 67 -7.90 -9.28 7.22
C LYS A 67 -6.99 -9.02 6.02
N ILE A 68 -7.43 -9.45 4.83
CA ILE A 68 -6.68 -9.19 3.57
C ILE A 68 -6.55 -7.69 3.30
N SER A 69 -7.63 -6.92 3.49
CA SER A 69 -7.58 -5.46 3.37
C SER A 69 -6.56 -4.88 4.34
N THR A 70 -6.53 -5.36 5.58
CA THR A 70 -5.55 -4.93 6.59
C THR A 70 -4.11 -5.21 6.16
N ILE A 71 -3.84 -6.39 5.60
CA ILE A 71 -2.51 -6.73 5.03
C ILE A 71 -2.17 -5.77 3.88
N LEU A 72 -3.12 -5.46 3.00
CA LEU A 72 -2.87 -4.50 1.91
C LEU A 72 -2.71 -3.05 2.41
N TYR A 73 -3.10 -2.72 3.63
CA TYR A 73 -2.90 -1.39 4.22
C TYR A 73 -1.62 -1.25 5.02
N LYS A 74 -1.21 -2.31 5.73
CA LYS A 74 -0.14 -2.26 6.74
C LYS A 74 0.93 -3.34 6.57
N GLY A 75 0.80 -4.22 5.59
CA GLY A 75 1.73 -5.31 5.33
C GLY A 75 3.07 -4.83 4.80
N ASP A 76 3.97 -5.78 4.62
CA ASP A 76 5.30 -5.58 4.07
C ASP A 76 5.44 -6.31 2.73
N VAL A 77 6.11 -5.71 1.76
CA VAL A 77 6.29 -6.31 0.43
C VAL A 77 7.66 -6.94 0.36
N ASP A 78 7.71 -8.26 0.27
CA ASP A 78 8.99 -8.97 0.07
C ASP A 78 9.39 -8.87 -1.40
N PHE A 79 10.16 -7.84 -1.73
CA PHE A 79 10.67 -7.63 -3.08
C PHE A 79 11.63 -8.73 -3.56
N SER A 80 12.20 -9.53 -2.65
CA SER A 80 13.09 -10.65 -3.03
C SER A 80 12.30 -11.85 -3.53
N LYS A 81 11.11 -12.09 -2.95
CA LYS A 81 10.17 -13.12 -3.39
C LYS A 81 9.19 -12.66 -4.48
N SER A 82 9.20 -11.37 -4.80
CA SER A 82 8.31 -10.75 -5.78
C SER A 82 8.95 -10.65 -7.16
N ASN A 83 8.17 -10.89 -8.21
CA ASN A 83 8.61 -10.72 -9.60
C ASN A 83 8.07 -9.42 -10.20
N GLN A 84 8.66 -8.27 -9.85
CA GLN A 84 8.11 -6.96 -10.23
C GLN A 84 8.33 -6.61 -11.71
N ARG A 85 9.22 -7.31 -12.41
CA ARG A 85 9.64 -7.02 -13.79
C ARG A 85 8.88 -7.83 -14.86
N ILE A 86 8.04 -8.78 -14.45
CA ILE A 86 7.23 -9.60 -15.36
C ILE A 86 6.18 -8.70 -16.04
N LYS A 87 6.07 -8.83 -17.37
CA LYS A 87 5.02 -8.22 -18.20
C LYS A 87 4.09 -9.34 -18.69
N PRO A 88 2.77 -9.13 -18.78
CA PRO A 88 2.05 -7.87 -18.58
C PRO A 88 1.71 -7.54 -17.13
N CYS A 89 1.70 -8.53 -16.23
CA CYS A 89 1.28 -8.34 -14.84
C CYS A 89 2.42 -8.70 -13.87
N PRO A 90 2.98 -7.72 -13.15
CA PRO A 90 3.91 -7.95 -12.07
C PRO A 90 3.30 -8.73 -10.90
N GLU A 91 4.12 -9.53 -10.24
CA GLU A 91 3.71 -10.38 -9.11
C GLU A 91 4.40 -9.94 -7.83
N TYR A 92 3.66 -9.93 -6.73
CA TYR A 92 4.10 -9.43 -5.44
C TYR A 92 3.78 -10.43 -4.32
N TYR A 93 4.76 -10.67 -3.47
CA TYR A 93 4.63 -11.40 -2.22
C TYR A 93 4.50 -10.39 -1.08
N ILE A 94 3.38 -10.43 -0.37
CA ILE A 94 3.04 -9.46 0.68
C ILE A 94 2.81 -10.21 1.98
N THR A 95 3.56 -9.87 3.03
CA THR A 95 3.41 -10.47 4.35
C THR A 95 2.59 -9.54 5.25
N GLY A 96 1.67 -10.09 6.03
CA GLY A 96 0.97 -9.31 7.04
C GLY A 96 1.92 -8.81 8.14
N ASN A 97 1.46 -7.81 8.89
CA ASN A 97 2.19 -7.26 10.04
C ASN A 97 1.41 -7.48 11.34
N GLY A 98 2.12 -7.54 12.46
CA GLY A 98 1.53 -7.76 13.79
C GLY A 98 0.85 -9.14 13.88
N ASP A 99 -0.43 -9.14 14.25
CA ASP A 99 -1.23 -10.36 14.43
C ASP A 99 -1.47 -11.14 13.13
N LEU A 100 -1.23 -10.51 11.97
CA LEU A 100 -1.37 -11.14 10.65
C LEU A 100 -0.04 -11.58 10.04
N LYS A 101 1.05 -11.63 10.83
CA LYS A 101 2.38 -11.98 10.34
C LYS A 101 2.49 -13.40 9.79
N SER A 102 1.65 -14.32 10.26
CA SER A 102 1.55 -15.68 9.70
C SER A 102 0.85 -15.73 8.35
N VAL A 103 0.18 -14.65 7.92
CA VAL A 103 -0.58 -14.63 6.68
C VAL A 103 0.18 -13.86 5.61
N SER A 104 0.46 -14.54 4.51
CA SER A 104 1.12 -13.99 3.33
C SER A 104 0.22 -14.11 2.10
N LEU A 105 0.31 -13.13 1.21
CA LEU A 105 -0.48 -13.02 0.00
C LEU A 105 0.43 -13.05 -1.22
N TYR A 106 0.07 -13.86 -2.20
CA TYR A 106 0.65 -13.78 -3.53
C TYR A 106 -0.32 -13.04 -4.45
N VAL A 107 0.07 -11.85 -4.90
CA VAL A 107 -0.80 -10.93 -5.63
C VAL A 107 -0.22 -10.62 -6.99
N LYS A 108 -1.03 -10.85 -8.03
CA LYS A 108 -0.74 -10.46 -9.40
C LYS A 108 -1.44 -9.14 -9.73
N ARG A 109 -0.65 -8.14 -10.10
CA ARG A 109 -1.13 -6.78 -10.39
C ARG A 109 -1.15 -6.55 -11.91
N CYS A 110 -2.32 -6.46 -12.51
CA CYS A 110 -2.50 -6.08 -13.91
C CYS A 110 -2.95 -4.61 -14.02
N ASP A 111 -3.33 -4.13 -15.21
CA ASP A 111 -3.65 -2.71 -15.45
C ASP A 111 -4.92 -2.22 -14.73
N SER A 112 -6.00 -2.99 -14.76
CA SER A 112 -7.27 -2.66 -14.08
C SER A 112 -7.53 -3.48 -12.82
N ILE A 113 -7.00 -4.69 -12.77
CA ILE A 113 -7.30 -5.69 -11.74
C ILE A 113 -6.07 -6.06 -10.91
N ALA A 114 -6.32 -6.41 -9.66
CA ALA A 114 -5.38 -7.06 -8.76
C ALA A 114 -5.95 -8.42 -8.33
N THR A 115 -5.30 -9.48 -8.78
CA THR A 115 -5.72 -10.85 -8.49
C THR A 115 -4.92 -11.39 -7.32
N ILE A 116 -5.60 -11.78 -6.25
CA ILE A 116 -5.00 -12.55 -5.15
C ILE A 116 -4.99 -14.00 -5.61
N GLU A 117 -3.81 -14.49 -5.99
CA GLU A 117 -3.64 -15.83 -6.52
C GLU A 117 -3.56 -16.86 -5.40
N LYS A 118 -2.86 -16.55 -4.31
CA LYS A 118 -2.68 -17.47 -3.17
C LYS A 118 -2.72 -16.72 -1.85
N VAL A 119 -3.29 -17.38 -0.85
CA VAL A 119 -3.23 -17.00 0.56
C VAL A 119 -2.48 -18.10 1.28
N ILE A 120 -1.33 -17.76 1.82
CA ILE A 120 -0.40 -18.68 2.48
C ILE A 120 -0.45 -18.38 3.97
N VAL A 121 -0.62 -19.41 4.79
CA VAL A 121 -0.60 -19.29 6.24
C VAL A 121 0.55 -20.16 6.76
N GLU A 122 1.49 -19.54 7.47
CA GLU A 122 2.59 -20.18 8.19
C GLU A 122 2.19 -20.57 9.63
#